data_AF-A0A4Q3YP44-F1
#
_entry.id   AF-A0A4Q3YP44-F1
#
_cell.length_a   1.000
_cell.length_b   1.000
_cell.length_c   1.000
_cell.angle_alpha   90.00
_cell.angle_beta   90.00
_cell.angle_gamma   90.00
#
_symmetry.space_group_name_H-M   'P 1'
#
loop_
_entity.id
_entity.type
_entity.pdbx_description
1 polymer ?
#
loop_
_entity_poly.entity_id
_entity_poly.type
_entity_poly.pdbx_seq_one_letter_code
_entity_poly.pdbx_strand_id
1 'polypeptide(L)'
;MRNLLLTAALLATAVGPVAAQDMMPKSTAPWTVVDLGASCIAINRPPAEFNAAPYNAMAFHQLKTDELPRIQAFFWPGALTEGAEVKLQVTPAGQSTVELAAKAVTGFQLVTVDPAPAALLDALAIVPSVQVSAQGVTELMLFETSAVEAVAEKMRDCVKKPA
;
A
#
# COMPACT_ATOMS: atom_id res chain seq x y z
N MET A 1 62.30 -24.99 29.18
CA MET A 1 61.72 -24.81 27.83
C MET A 1 60.24 -24.53 28.05
N ARG A 2 59.81 -23.27 27.99
CA ARG A 2 59.38 -22.50 26.81
C ARG A 2 57.90 -22.75 26.48
N ASN A 3 57.07 -21.80 26.95
CA ASN A 3 55.87 -21.23 26.31
C ASN A 3 54.67 -22.20 26.06
N LEU A 4 53.41 -21.80 26.02
CA LEU A 4 52.75 -20.54 25.68
C LEU A 4 51.36 -20.52 26.36
N LEU A 5 50.93 -19.33 26.77
CA LEU A 5 49.55 -18.98 27.06
C LEU A 5 48.68 -19.17 25.80
N LEU A 6 47.48 -19.75 25.96
CA LEU A 6 46.44 -19.76 24.93
C LEU A 6 45.21 -19.04 25.47
N THR A 7 45.19 -17.72 25.25
CA THR A 7 44.00 -16.88 25.41
C THR A 7 43.15 -17.03 24.16
N ALA A 8 42.07 -17.81 24.23
CA ALA A 8 41.09 -17.87 23.15
C ALA A 8 40.17 -16.65 23.24
N ALA A 9 40.44 -15.62 22.45
CA ALA A 9 39.49 -14.53 22.23
C ALA A 9 38.41 -15.02 21.25
N LEU A 10 37.21 -15.31 21.76
CA LEU A 10 36.02 -15.45 20.93
C LEU A 10 35.67 -14.07 20.36
N LEU A 11 35.98 -13.86 19.08
CA LEU A 11 35.40 -12.80 18.28
C LEU A 11 33.94 -13.18 17.96
N ALA A 12 33.02 -12.79 18.85
CA ALA A 12 31.61 -12.76 18.52
C ALA A 12 31.39 -11.61 17.53
N THR A 13 31.32 -11.91 16.23
CA THR A 13 30.75 -10.98 15.26
C THR A 13 29.27 -10.86 15.56
N ALA A 14 28.90 -9.85 16.34
CA ALA A 14 27.51 -9.45 16.50
C ALA A 14 27.02 -8.94 15.13
N VAL A 15 26.47 -9.85 14.32
CA VAL A 15 25.54 -9.46 13.27
C VAL A 15 24.29 -9.05 14.05
N GLY A 16 24.18 -7.76 14.36
CA GLY A 16 22.99 -7.22 15.00
C GLY A 16 21.76 -7.57 14.17
N PRO A 17 20.58 -7.76 14.80
CA PRO A 17 19.37 -7.94 14.04
C PRO A 17 19.20 -6.71 13.13
N VAL A 18 19.02 -6.93 11.83
CA VAL A 18 18.54 -5.89 10.93
C VAL A 18 17.20 -5.45 11.51
N ALA A 19 17.14 -4.22 12.01
CA ALA A 19 15.89 -3.68 12.53
C ALA A 19 14.90 -3.66 11.36
N ALA A 20 13.64 -4.04 11.60
CA ALA A 20 12.59 -3.97 10.57
C ALA A 20 12.50 -2.57 9.93
N GLN A 21 12.98 -1.55 10.63
CA GLN A 21 13.13 -0.16 10.21
C GLN A 21 14.09 0.03 9.02
N ASP A 22 15.14 -0.79 8.90
CA ASP A 22 16.13 -0.69 7.81
C ASP A 22 15.64 -1.33 6.50
N MET A 23 14.55 -2.12 6.55
CA MET A 23 13.87 -2.64 5.36
C MET A 23 12.77 -1.69 4.86
N MET A 24 12.55 -0.55 5.53
CA MET A 24 11.48 0.38 5.18
C MET A 24 11.97 1.37 4.11
N PRO A 25 11.37 1.39 2.90
CA PRO A 25 11.72 2.37 1.90
C PRO A 25 11.39 3.79 2.38
N LYS A 26 12.18 4.78 1.93
CA LYS A 26 11.97 6.22 2.20
C LYS A 26 10.52 6.63 1.90
N SER A 27 9.74 6.80 2.97
CA SER A 27 8.34 7.22 2.91
C SER A 27 8.23 8.63 2.35
N THR A 28 7.30 8.82 1.41
CA THR A 28 6.72 10.11 1.08
C THR A 28 5.38 10.14 1.79
N ALA A 29 5.41 10.33 3.12
CA ALA A 29 4.23 10.23 3.98
C ALA A 29 3.03 10.97 3.35
N PRO A 30 1.84 10.37 3.30
CA PRO A 30 1.43 9.09 3.93
C PRO A 30 1.67 7.84 3.06
N TRP A 31 2.40 7.92 1.95
CA TRP A 31 2.55 6.80 1.02
C TRP A 31 3.82 5.97 1.23
N THR A 32 3.66 4.65 1.06
CA THR A 32 4.76 3.67 1.02
C THR A 32 4.61 2.81 -0.23
N VAL A 33 5.68 2.70 -1.03
CA VAL A 33 5.72 1.83 -2.22
C VAL A 33 6.54 0.59 -1.90
N VAL A 34 5.98 -0.59 -2.17
CA VAL A 34 6.57 -1.89 -1.90
C VAL A 34 6.61 -2.73 -3.19
N ASP A 35 7.77 -3.33 -3.46
CA ASP A 35 7.96 -4.31 -4.52
C ASP A 35 7.63 -5.71 -3.97
N LEU A 36 6.72 -6.42 -4.63
CA LEU A 36 6.26 -7.76 -4.27
C LEU A 36 6.75 -8.82 -5.28
N GLY A 37 7.78 -8.51 -6.07
CA GLY A 37 8.34 -9.39 -7.10
C GLY A 37 7.52 -9.36 -8.39
N ALA A 38 6.32 -9.93 -8.39
CA ALA A 38 5.44 -9.96 -9.57
C ALA A 38 4.54 -8.71 -9.70
N SER A 39 4.54 -7.85 -8.69
CA SER A 39 3.66 -6.67 -8.61
C SER A 39 4.26 -5.60 -7.72
N CYS A 40 3.71 -4.40 -7.77
CA CYS A 40 4.06 -3.28 -6.91
C CYS A 40 2.81 -2.74 -6.25
N ILE A 41 2.93 -2.32 -4.98
CA ILE A 41 1.82 -1.74 -4.24
C ILE A 41 2.25 -0.42 -3.60
N ALA A 42 1.45 0.63 -3.81
CA ALA A 42 1.54 1.89 -3.09
C ALA A 42 0.43 1.95 -2.06
N ILE A 43 0.76 2.01 -0.77
CA ILE A 43 -0.20 2.02 0.33
C ILE A 43 -0.20 3.42 0.96
N ASN A 44 -1.38 4.02 1.06
CA ASN A 44 -1.60 5.28 1.77
C ASN A 44 -1.98 4.99 3.22
N ARG A 45 -0.97 4.99 4.08
CA ARG A 45 -1.08 4.86 5.52
C ARG A 45 0.26 5.26 6.15
N PRO A 46 0.29 6.09 7.21
CA PRO A 46 1.52 6.38 7.92
C PRO A 46 2.21 5.08 8.37
N PRO A 47 3.53 4.93 8.17
CA PRO A 47 4.24 3.72 8.58
C PRO A 47 4.14 3.42 10.09
N ALA A 48 3.96 4.44 10.92
CA ALA A 48 3.73 4.30 12.36
C ALA A 48 2.44 3.52 12.72
N GLU A 49 1.51 3.41 11.78
CA GLU A 49 0.26 2.69 11.98
C GLU A 49 0.28 1.27 11.41
N PHE A 50 1.35 0.82 10.75
CA PHE A 50 1.47 -0.57 10.26
C PHE A 50 1.49 -1.57 11.43
N ASN A 51 0.31 -1.96 11.90
CA ASN A 51 0.07 -3.18 12.67
C ASN A 51 -0.02 -4.39 11.70
N ALA A 52 -0.25 -5.59 12.24
CA ALA A 52 -0.26 -6.84 11.47
C ALA A 52 -1.28 -6.89 10.30
N ALA A 53 -2.20 -5.92 10.18
CA ALA A 53 -3.16 -5.83 9.08
C ALA A 53 -3.41 -4.36 8.69
N PRO A 54 -3.51 -4.03 7.39
CA PRO A 54 -3.58 -2.64 6.91
C PRO A 54 -4.98 -2.02 7.07
N TYR A 55 -5.61 -2.06 8.25
CA TYR A 55 -6.94 -1.44 8.46
C TYR A 55 -6.88 0.08 8.26
N ASN A 56 -7.98 0.65 7.75
CA ASN A 56 -8.14 2.07 7.41
C ASN A 56 -7.03 2.54 6.43
N ALA A 57 -6.93 1.87 5.28
CA ALA A 57 -5.94 2.18 4.26
C ALA A 57 -6.55 2.12 2.85
N MET A 58 -5.95 2.87 1.94
CA MET A 58 -6.14 2.66 0.50
C MET A 58 -4.81 2.25 -0.14
N ALA A 59 -4.88 1.51 -1.24
CA ALA A 59 -3.70 1.16 -2.00
C ALA A 59 -3.92 1.17 -3.52
N PHE A 60 -2.86 1.46 -4.25
CA PHE A 60 -2.74 1.16 -5.66
C PHE A 60 -1.90 -0.10 -5.82
N HIS A 61 -2.48 -1.18 -6.33
CA HIS A 61 -1.78 -2.42 -6.59
C HIS A 61 -1.72 -2.69 -8.09
N GLN A 62 -0.52 -2.82 -8.63
CA GLN A 62 -0.29 -3.02 -10.06
C GLN A 62 0.57 -4.26 -10.28
N LEU A 63 0.04 -5.22 -11.03
CA LEU A 63 0.85 -6.32 -11.55
C LEU A 63 1.85 -5.76 -12.57
N LYS A 64 3.04 -6.35 -12.68
CA LYS A 64 4.04 -5.92 -13.68
C LYS A 64 3.54 -6.10 -15.13
N THR A 65 2.50 -6.89 -15.33
CA THR A 65 1.83 -7.12 -16.62
C THR A 65 0.71 -6.12 -16.93
N ASP A 66 0.27 -5.34 -15.94
CA ASP A 66 -0.86 -4.42 -16.08
C ASP A 66 -0.36 -3.01 -16.42
N GLU A 67 -1.09 -2.29 -17.27
CA GLU A 67 -0.76 -0.89 -17.60
C GLU A 67 -1.12 0.08 -16.48
N LEU A 68 -2.21 -0.20 -15.76
CA LEU A 68 -2.77 0.66 -14.71
C LEU A 68 -3.00 -0.13 -13.41
N PRO A 69 -2.91 0.51 -12.24
CA PRO A 69 -3.17 -0.13 -10.96
C PRO A 69 -4.65 -0.39 -10.73
N ARG A 70 -4.95 -1.39 -9.91
CA ARG A 70 -6.24 -1.56 -9.23
C ARG A 70 -6.25 -0.76 -7.94
N ILE A 71 -7.43 -0.33 -7.51
CA ILE A 71 -7.61 0.29 -6.19
C ILE A 71 -7.99 -0.79 -5.20
N GLN A 72 -7.34 -0.76 -4.05
CA GLN A 72 -7.73 -1.55 -2.88
C GLN A 72 -8.12 -0.61 -1.75
N ALA A 73 -9.13 -1.03 -0.98
CA ALA A 73 -9.59 -0.36 0.22
C ALA A 73 -9.62 -1.36 1.37
N PHE A 74 -9.08 -0.98 2.51
CA PHE A 74 -8.99 -1.82 3.69
C PHE A 74 -9.77 -1.17 4.82
N PHE A 75 -10.94 -1.72 5.12
CA PHE A 75 -11.85 -1.26 6.17
C PHE A 75 -11.54 -1.93 7.51
N TRP A 76 -12.29 -1.60 8.56
CA TRP A 76 -12.24 -2.38 9.79
C TRP A 76 -12.77 -3.82 9.59
N PRO A 77 -12.28 -4.81 10.38
CA PRO A 77 -12.79 -6.17 10.35
C PRO A 77 -14.31 -6.25 10.53
N GLY A 78 -14.97 -7.02 9.65
CA GLY A 78 -16.41 -7.25 9.69
C GLY A 78 -17.23 -6.20 8.94
N ALA A 79 -16.58 -5.19 8.34
CA ALA A 79 -17.25 -4.21 7.47
C ALA A 79 -17.77 -4.84 6.17
N LEU A 80 -17.16 -5.93 5.71
CA LEU A 80 -17.49 -6.59 4.44
C LEU A 80 -17.91 -8.04 4.66
N THR A 81 -18.75 -8.53 3.75
CA THR A 81 -19.00 -9.97 3.58
C THR A 81 -18.03 -10.50 2.51
N GLU A 82 -17.17 -11.45 2.87
CA GLU A 82 -16.21 -12.04 1.93
C GLU A 82 -16.91 -12.63 0.70
N GLY A 83 -16.33 -12.40 -0.47
CA GLY A 83 -16.86 -12.83 -1.77
C GLY A 83 -17.94 -11.91 -2.36
N ALA A 84 -18.49 -10.96 -1.58
CA ALA A 84 -19.52 -10.05 -2.07
C ALA A 84 -18.98 -9.11 -3.15
N GLU A 85 -19.83 -8.83 -4.14
CA GLU A 85 -19.63 -7.75 -5.10
C GLU A 85 -20.18 -6.45 -4.53
N VAL A 86 -19.34 -5.42 -4.47
CA VAL A 86 -19.65 -4.13 -3.84
C VAL A 86 -19.11 -3.02 -4.72
N LYS A 87 -19.81 -1.88 -4.77
CA LYS A 87 -19.26 -0.68 -5.39
C LYS A 87 -18.32 0.02 -4.42
N LEU A 88 -17.06 0.15 -4.81
CA LEU A 88 -16.11 1.07 -4.17
C LEU A 88 -16.39 2.48 -4.70
N GLN A 89 -16.58 3.43 -3.82
CA GLN A 89 -16.83 4.83 -4.15
C GLN A 89 -15.57 5.64 -3.81
N VAL A 90 -15.01 6.29 -4.83
CA VAL A 90 -13.81 7.12 -4.70
C VAL A 90 -14.17 8.55 -5.07
N THR A 91 -14.02 9.48 -4.13
CA THR A 91 -14.41 10.88 -4.30
C THR A 91 -13.21 11.79 -4.09
N PRO A 92 -12.51 12.19 -5.17
CA PRO A 92 -11.47 13.21 -5.10
C PRO A 92 -12.06 14.53 -4.59
N ALA A 93 -11.33 15.26 -3.74
CA ALA A 93 -11.83 16.50 -3.15
C ALA A 93 -12.27 17.52 -4.21
N GLY A 94 -13.51 18.01 -4.09
CA GLY A 94 -14.09 18.97 -5.04
C GLY A 94 -14.48 18.36 -6.39
N GLN A 95 -14.47 17.03 -6.54
CA GLN A 95 -14.84 16.34 -7.78
C GLN A 95 -16.01 15.37 -7.56
N SER A 96 -16.52 14.81 -8.66
CA SER A 96 -17.59 13.81 -8.62
C SER A 96 -17.08 12.47 -8.11
N THR A 97 -17.94 11.74 -7.40
CA THR A 97 -17.67 10.36 -6.99
C THR A 97 -17.58 9.45 -8.22
N VAL A 98 -16.53 8.64 -8.25
CA VAL A 98 -16.37 7.54 -9.20
C VAL A 98 -16.74 6.23 -8.51
N GLU A 99 -17.71 5.52 -9.07
CA GLU A 99 -18.09 4.18 -8.60
C GLU A 99 -17.33 3.11 -9.38
N LEU A 100 -16.63 2.24 -8.67
CA LEU A 100 -15.84 1.15 -9.24
C LEU A 100 -16.44 -0.18 -8.78
N ALA A 101 -16.69 -1.09 -9.71
CA ALA A 101 -17.03 -2.47 -9.36
C ALA A 101 -15.85 -3.10 -8.60
N ALA A 102 -16.14 -3.71 -7.45
CA ALA A 102 -15.12 -4.30 -6.60
C ALA A 102 -15.62 -5.58 -5.93
N LYS A 103 -14.69 -6.41 -5.48
CA LYS A 103 -14.96 -7.67 -4.79
C LYS A 103 -14.33 -7.65 -3.40
N ALA A 104 -15.10 -8.07 -2.40
CA ALA A 104 -14.59 -8.27 -1.06
C ALA A 104 -13.75 -9.56 -1.05
N VAL A 105 -12.43 -9.41 -0.97
CA VAL A 105 -11.50 -10.55 -0.94
C VAL A 105 -11.43 -11.15 0.46
N THR A 106 -11.67 -10.33 1.49
CA THR A 106 -11.80 -10.74 2.89
C THR A 106 -12.92 -9.93 3.55
N GLY A 107 -13.19 -10.18 4.83
CA GLY A 107 -14.11 -9.35 5.63
C GLY A 107 -13.66 -7.90 5.90
N PHE A 108 -12.52 -7.46 5.34
CA PHE A 108 -12.01 -6.09 5.48
C PHE A 108 -11.35 -5.53 4.20
N GLN A 109 -11.00 -6.37 3.22
CA GLN A 109 -10.32 -5.94 1.99
C GLN A 109 -11.29 -5.94 0.80
N LEU A 110 -11.36 -4.80 0.11
CA LEU A 110 -12.09 -4.63 -1.14
C LEU A 110 -11.09 -4.33 -2.26
N VAL A 111 -11.22 -5.01 -3.40
CA VAL A 111 -10.34 -4.85 -4.58
C VAL A 111 -11.18 -4.59 -5.83
N THR A 112 -10.83 -3.57 -6.62
CA THR A 112 -11.55 -3.27 -7.86
C THR A 112 -11.42 -4.40 -8.90
N VAL A 113 -12.53 -4.70 -9.58
CA VAL A 113 -12.64 -5.76 -10.62
C VAL A 113 -11.86 -5.40 -11.88
N ASP A 114 -11.70 -4.12 -12.16
CA ASP A 114 -10.87 -3.58 -13.24
C ASP A 114 -9.80 -2.63 -12.69
N PRO A 115 -8.74 -2.35 -13.46
CA PRO A 115 -7.83 -1.24 -13.17
C PRO A 115 -8.58 0.10 -13.04
N ALA A 116 -8.01 1.01 -12.25
CA ALA A 116 -8.54 2.34 -12.08
C ALA A 116 -8.59 3.08 -13.42
N PRO A 117 -9.67 3.80 -13.74
CA PRO A 117 -9.70 4.67 -14.91
C PRO A 117 -8.57 5.72 -14.84
N ALA A 118 -7.88 5.97 -15.95
CA ALA A 118 -6.80 6.97 -16.00
C ALA A 118 -7.27 8.35 -15.49
N ALA A 119 -8.48 8.77 -15.87
CA ALA A 119 -9.07 10.03 -15.41
C ALA A 119 -9.23 10.12 -13.88
N LEU A 120 -9.47 8.99 -13.19
CA LEU A 120 -9.51 8.99 -11.73
C LEU A 120 -8.10 9.15 -11.14
N LEU A 121 -7.09 8.49 -11.72
CA LEU A 121 -5.70 8.63 -11.27
C LEU A 121 -5.20 10.07 -11.49
N ASP A 122 -5.51 10.67 -12.64
CA ASP A 122 -5.20 12.07 -12.94
C ASP A 122 -5.91 13.02 -11.98
N ALA A 123 -7.17 12.73 -11.64
CA ALA A 123 -7.92 13.50 -10.64
C ALA A 123 -7.26 13.44 -9.25
N LEU A 124 -6.82 12.26 -8.82
CA LEU A 124 -6.14 12.08 -7.53
C LEU A 124 -4.80 12.82 -7.48
N ALA A 125 -4.12 12.99 -8.62
CA ALA A 125 -2.86 13.73 -8.74
C ALA A 125 -2.95 15.21 -8.40
N ILE A 126 -4.11 15.83 -8.61
CA ILE A 126 -4.28 17.29 -8.52
C ILE A 126 -5.07 17.75 -7.30
N VAL A 127 -5.65 16.83 -6.53
CA VAL A 127 -6.43 17.15 -5.32
C VAL A 127 -5.58 16.92 -4.07
N PRO A 128 -5.91 17.58 -2.94
CA PRO A 128 -5.19 17.39 -1.68
C PRO A 128 -5.64 16.14 -0.91
N SER A 129 -6.85 15.64 -1.16
CA SER A 129 -7.41 14.48 -0.47
C SER A 129 -8.43 13.73 -1.29
N VAL A 130 -8.72 12.50 -0.85
CA VAL A 130 -9.74 11.62 -1.41
C VAL A 130 -10.54 10.97 -0.30
N GLN A 131 -11.86 10.91 -0.49
CA GLN A 131 -12.74 10.09 0.33
C GLN A 131 -12.97 8.74 -0.35
N VAL A 132 -12.92 7.68 0.45
CA VAL A 132 -13.12 6.30 0.01
C VAL A 132 -14.18 5.66 0.90
N SER A 133 -15.24 5.15 0.29
CA SER A 133 -16.32 4.40 0.95
C SER A 133 -16.72 3.20 0.10
N ALA A 134 -17.57 2.33 0.65
CA ALA A 134 -18.13 1.22 -0.09
C ALA A 134 -19.65 1.16 0.11
N GLN A 135 -20.37 0.74 -0.93
CA GLN A 135 -21.82 0.59 -0.86
C GLN A 135 -22.22 -0.36 0.28
N GLY A 136 -23.09 0.10 1.18
CA GLY A 136 -23.55 -0.69 2.33
C GLY A 136 -22.57 -0.72 3.51
N VAL A 137 -21.42 -0.05 3.42
CA VAL A 137 -20.47 0.13 4.52
C VAL A 137 -20.64 1.54 5.09
N THR A 138 -20.81 1.67 6.41
CA THR A 138 -21.00 2.97 7.08
C THR A 138 -19.70 3.76 7.25
N GLU A 139 -18.57 3.08 7.18
CA GLU A 139 -17.25 3.68 7.29
C GLU A 139 -16.92 4.53 6.05
N LEU A 140 -16.46 5.76 6.30
CA LEU A 140 -15.91 6.67 5.31
C LEU A 140 -14.45 6.92 5.68
N MET A 141 -13.55 6.60 4.78
CA MET A 141 -12.11 6.82 4.95
C MET A 141 -11.69 8.07 4.20
N LEU A 142 -10.78 8.86 4.79
CA LEU A 142 -10.23 10.07 4.17
C LEU A 142 -8.71 9.94 4.12
N PHE A 143 -8.14 10.12 2.93
CA PHE A 143 -6.71 10.00 2.70
C PHE A 143 -6.14 11.27 2.08
N GLU A 144 -4.93 11.65 2.49
CA GLU A 144 -4.19 12.71 1.83
C GLU A 144 -3.59 12.17 0.52
N THR A 145 -3.79 12.88 -0.58
CA THR A 145 -3.23 12.54 -1.89
C THR A 145 -1.99 13.36 -2.22
N SER A 146 -1.45 14.07 -1.22
CA SER A 146 -0.16 14.74 -1.31
C SER A 146 0.92 13.74 -1.80
N ALA A 147 1.78 14.22 -2.70
CA ALA A 147 2.84 13.43 -3.33
C ALA A 147 2.40 12.23 -4.19
N VAL A 148 1.12 12.08 -4.56
CA VAL A 148 0.69 10.92 -5.36
C VAL A 148 1.34 10.89 -6.76
N GLU A 149 1.75 12.02 -7.33
CA GLU A 149 2.56 12.05 -8.57
C GLU A 149 3.92 11.36 -8.38
N ALA A 150 4.61 11.67 -7.28
CA ALA A 150 5.88 11.03 -6.93
C ALA A 150 5.69 9.53 -6.60
N VAL A 151 4.53 9.17 -6.04
CA VAL A 151 4.14 7.78 -5.82
C VAL A 151 3.91 7.07 -7.15
N ALA A 152 3.23 7.71 -8.10
CA ALA A 152 3.02 7.17 -9.44
C ALA A 152 4.36 6.95 -10.17
N GLU A 153 5.33 7.85 -10.02
CA GLU A 153 6.69 7.66 -10.53
C GLU A 153 7.38 6.45 -9.91
N LYS A 154 7.41 6.36 -8.57
CA LYS A 154 7.98 5.20 -7.86
C LYS A 154 7.31 3.88 -8.25
N MET A 155 5.99 3.89 -8.46
CA MET A 155 5.22 2.74 -8.92
C MET A 155 5.65 2.34 -10.34
N ARG A 156 5.76 3.29 -11.28
CA ARG A 156 6.26 3.05 -12.64
C ARG A 156 7.66 2.44 -12.64
N ASP A 157 8.55 2.96 -11.80
CA ASP A 157 9.91 2.42 -11.67
C ASP A 157 9.90 1.01 -11.08
N CYS A 158 9.05 0.77 -10.08
CA CYS A 158 8.90 -0.53 -9.46
C CYS A 158 8.41 -1.59 -10.45
N VAL A 159 7.35 -1.31 -11.23
CA VAL A 159 6.77 -2.31 -12.13
C VAL A 159 7.69 -2.67 -13.30
N LYS A 160 8.64 -1.78 -13.65
CA LYS A 160 9.66 -2.03 -14.68
C LYS A 160 10.84 -2.88 -14.20
N LYS A 161 11.00 -3.10 -12.90
CA LYS A 161 12.08 -3.95 -12.38
C LYS A 161 11.84 -5.40 -12.83
N PRO A 162 12.89 -6.14 -13.24
CA PRO A 162 12.76 -7.58 -13.45
C PRO A 162 12.24 -8.26 -12.18
N ALA A 163 11.46 -9.33 -12.35
CA ALA A 163 10.99 -10.16 -11.25
C ALA A 163 12.12 -11.00 -10.64
#